data_AF-A0A430KV74-F1
#
_entry.id   AF-A0A430KV74-F1
#
_cell.length_a   1.000
_cell.length_b   1.000
_cell.length_c   1.000
_cell.angle_alpha   90.00
_cell.angle_beta   90.00
_cell.angle_gamma   90.00
#
_symmetry.space_group_name_H-M   'P 1'
#
loop_
_entity.id
_entity.type
_entity.pdbx_description
1 polymer ?
#
loop_
_entity_poly.entity_id
_entity_poly.type
_entity_poly.pdbx_seq_one_letter_code
_entity_poly.pdbx_strand_id
1 'polypeptide(L)'
;MLYFSDDIDWVKENIIIDNAFYVDAEEERFSGEDIFLMSQCDHNIIANSSFSWWGAWLNTHVDKRILAPKKWYADEQKQYLSEMMIPRDWIQV
;
A
#
# COMPACT_ATOMS: atom_id res chain seq x y z
N MET A 1 2.53 8.68 10.01
CA MET A 1 2.16 7.85 8.85
C MET A 1 3.41 7.16 8.33
N LEU A 2 3.36 5.85 8.04
CA LEU A 2 4.48 5.12 7.47
C LEU A 2 4.42 5.18 5.94
N TYR A 3 5.53 5.54 5.30
CA TYR A 3 5.67 5.58 3.85
C TYR A 3 6.62 4.48 3.39
N PHE A 4 6.12 3.66 2.47
CA PHE A 4 6.87 2.64 1.75
C PHE A 4 6.86 3.04 0.28
N SER A 5 8.03 3.15 -0.34
CA SER A 5 8.17 3.60 -1.73
C SER A 5 9.46 3.06 -2.33
N ASP A 6 9.40 2.68 -3.60
CA ASP A 6 10.60 2.39 -4.41
C ASP A 6 11.40 3.67 -4.72
N ASP A 7 10.77 4.84 -4.57
CA ASP A 7 11.37 6.17 -4.70
C ASP A 7 11.04 6.99 -3.44
N ILE A 8 11.78 6.74 -2.36
CA ILE A 8 11.53 7.38 -1.07
C ILE A 8 11.98 8.84 -1.06
N ASP A 9 12.97 9.20 -1.88
CA ASP A 9 13.46 10.57 -1.99
C ASP A 9 12.42 11.49 -2.62
N TRP A 10 11.75 11.03 -3.68
CA TRP A 10 10.62 11.77 -4.25
C TRP A 10 9.49 11.98 -3.21
N VAL A 11 9.20 10.97 -2.38
CA VAL A 11 8.18 11.07 -1.31
C VAL A 11 8.60 12.12 -0.28
N LYS A 12 9.85 12.08 0.21
CA LYS A 12 10.38 13.05 1.18
C LYS A 12 10.29 14.50 0.65
N GLU A 13 10.49 14.70 -0.65
CA GLU A 13 10.46 16.02 -1.29
C GLU A 13 9.04 16.53 -1.59
N ASN A 14 8.10 15.64 -1.92
CA ASN A 14 6.79 16.03 -2.46
C ASN A 14 5.62 15.81 -1.50
N ILE A 15 5.76 14.92 -0.51
CA ILE A 15 4.70 14.59 0.45
C ILE A 15 5.07 15.17 1.82
N ILE A 16 4.63 16.39 2.06
CA ILE A 16 4.88 17.11 3.33
C ILE A 16 3.69 16.88 4.28
N ILE A 17 3.86 15.93 5.19
CA ILE A 17 2.88 15.62 6.25
C ILE A 17 3.62 15.52 7.59
N ASP A 18 3.01 16.08 8.64
CA ASP A 18 3.53 15.99 10.00
C ASP A 18 3.60 14.52 10.49
N ASN A 19 4.66 14.18 11.21
CA ASN A 19 4.89 12.84 11.77
C ASN A 19 4.93 11.73 10.69
N ALA A 20 5.47 12.04 9.51
CA ALA A 20 5.83 11.05 8.49
C ALA A 20 7.07 10.25 8.92
N PHE A 21 6.99 8.94 8.79
CA PHE A 21 8.11 8.02 8.95
C PHE A 21 8.34 7.34 7.60
N TYR A 22 9.52 7.59 7.04
CA TYR A 22 9.92 7.02 5.75
C TYR A 22 10.64 5.71 6.03
N VAL A 23 10.09 4.60 5.53
CA VAL A 23 10.72 3.29 5.62
C VAL A 23 11.70 3.20 4.47
N ASP A 24 12.95 3.54 4.76
CA ASP A 24 14.04 3.53 3.81
C ASP A 24 14.74 2.16 3.81
N ALA A 25 15.07 1.68 2.62
CA ALA A 25 15.75 0.40 2.40
C ALA A 25 17.29 0.56 2.37
N GLU A 26 17.83 1.66 2.91
CA GLU A 26 19.28 1.91 2.97
C GLU A 26 20.06 0.81 3.74
N GLU A 27 19.39 -0.02 4.53
CA GLU A 27 19.94 -1.25 5.09
C GLU A 27 19.45 -2.48 4.30
N GLU A 28 20.26 -3.54 4.19
CA GLU A 28 19.89 -4.82 3.56
C GLU A 28 18.67 -5.45 4.27
N ARG A 29 17.47 -4.99 3.91
CA ARG A 29 16.20 -5.47 4.46
C ARG A 29 15.54 -6.39 3.47
N PHE A 30 14.99 -7.48 4.01
CA PHE A 30 14.23 -8.41 3.20
C PHE A 30 12.86 -7.79 2.92
N SER A 31 12.38 -7.82 1.67
CA SER A 31 11.09 -7.22 1.30
C SER A 31 9.89 -7.78 2.08
N GLY A 32 10.03 -8.98 2.66
CA GLY A 32 9.04 -9.55 3.58
C GLY A 32 8.90 -8.80 4.91
N GLU A 33 9.93 -8.11 5.37
CA GLU A 33 9.86 -7.26 6.57
C GLU A 33 8.96 -6.05 6.34
N ASP A 34 9.01 -5.45 5.16
CA ASP A 34 8.13 -4.32 4.82
C ASP A 34 6.68 -4.77 4.70
N ILE A 35 6.42 -5.94 4.09
CA ILE A 35 5.08 -6.54 4.06
C ILE A 35 4.58 -6.78 5.49
N PHE A 36 5.46 -7.30 6.36
CA PHE A 36 5.12 -7.49 7.76
C PHE A 36 4.78 -6.16 8.43
N LEU A 37 5.61 -5.12 8.29
CA LEU A 37 5.33 -3.79 8.85
C LEU A 37 4.02 -3.19 8.32
N MET A 38 3.78 -3.27 7.00
CA MET A 38 2.52 -2.83 6.38
C MET A 38 1.30 -3.56 6.96
N SER A 39 1.43 -4.85 7.30
CA SER A 39 0.36 -5.65 7.91
C SER A 39 0.05 -5.26 9.36
N GLN A 40 0.97 -4.58 10.04
CA GLN A 40 0.80 -4.14 11.43
C GLN A 40 0.18 -2.72 11.54
N CYS A 41 -0.03 -2.01 10.42
CA CYS A 41 -0.66 -0.70 10.44
C CYS A 41 -2.14 -0.80 10.83
N ASP A 42 -2.68 0.23 11.50
CA ASP A 42 -4.12 0.29 11.80
C ASP A 42 -4.97 0.31 10.52
N HIS A 43 -4.48 0.99 9.49
CA HIS A 43 -5.13 1.21 8.20
C HIS A 43 -4.08 1.19 7.07
N ASN A 44 -4.50 0.95 5.82
CA ASN A 44 -3.61 0.96 4.66
C ASN A 44 -4.17 1.84 3.54
N ILE A 45 -3.27 2.56 2.87
CA ILE A 45 -3.51 3.19 1.57
C ILE A 45 -2.55 2.52 0.61
N ILE A 46 -3.06 1.87 -0.44
CA ILE A 46 -2.24 1.06 -1.34
C ILE A 46 -2.18 1.67 -2.74
N ALA A 47 -1.10 1.36 -3.45
CA ALA A 47 -1.01 1.59 -4.88
C ALA A 47 -1.63 0.40 -5.66
N ASN A 48 -1.69 0.53 -6.98
CA ASN A 48 -1.97 -0.60 -7.89
C ASN A 48 -0.75 -1.53 -8.00
N SER A 49 -0.29 -2.01 -6.85
CA SER A 49 0.93 -2.79 -6.67
C SER A 49 0.61 -4.04 -5.86
N SER A 50 1.04 -5.20 -6.36
CA SER A 50 0.91 -6.48 -5.66
C SER A 50 1.64 -6.47 -4.31
N PHE A 51 2.72 -5.68 -4.18
CA PHE A 51 3.47 -5.55 -2.93
C PHE A 51 2.64 -4.90 -1.83
N SER A 52 2.10 -3.71 -2.09
CA SER A 52 1.22 -3.02 -1.14
C SER A 52 -0.11 -3.77 -0.92
N TRP A 53 -0.60 -4.49 -1.94
CA TRP A 53 -1.78 -5.33 -1.82
C TRP A 53 -1.57 -6.44 -0.78
N TRP A 54 -0.44 -7.16 -0.83
CA TRP A 54 -0.14 -8.21 0.15
C TRP A 54 0.02 -7.68 1.56
N GLY A 55 0.66 -6.51 1.73
CA GLY A 55 0.76 -5.84 3.03
C GLY A 55 -0.62 -5.55 3.64
N ALA A 56 -1.55 -5.02 2.84
CA ALA A 56 -2.91 -4.73 3.28
C ALA A 56 -3.76 -6.00 3.49
N TRP A 57 -3.63 -7.00 2.62
CA TRP A 57 -4.34 -8.27 2.73
C TRP A 57 -3.98 -9.04 4.00
N LEU A 58 -2.71 -9.02 4.40
CA LEU A 58 -2.23 -9.67 5.61
C LEU A 58 -2.53 -8.88 6.89
N ASN A 59 -3.05 -7.66 6.78
CA ASN A 59 -3.45 -6.87 7.94
C ASN A 59 -4.64 -7.52 8.66
N THR A 60 -4.46 -7.86 9.93
CA THR A 60 -5.48 -8.52 10.77
C THR A 60 -6.16 -7.59 11.76
N HIS A 61 -5.85 -6.29 11.74
CA HIS A 61 -6.50 -5.31 12.60
C HIS A 61 -8.01 -5.29 12.37
N VAL A 62 -8.79 -5.37 13.45
CA VAL A 62 -10.25 -5.60 13.41
C VAL A 62 -10.98 -4.42 12.77
N ASP A 63 -10.57 -3.20 13.12
CA ASP A 63 -11.18 -1.97 12.60
C ASP A 63 -10.43 -1.41 11.40
N LYS A 64 -9.67 -2.24 10.69
CA LYS A 64 -8.86 -1.78 9.56
C LYS A 64 -9.72 -1.19 8.44
N ARG A 65 -9.18 -0.16 7.81
CA ARG A 65 -9.71 0.43 6.58
C ARG A 65 -8.62 0.41 5.55
N ILE A 66 -8.95 -0.14 4.38
CA ILE A 66 -7.99 -0.27 3.27
C ILE A 66 -8.53 0.57 2.12
N LEU A 67 -7.76 1.58 1.72
CA LEU A 67 -8.00 2.39 0.54
C LEU A 67 -7.20 1.83 -0.63
N ALA A 68 -7.90 1.40 -1.68
CA ALA A 68 -7.31 0.86 -2.90
C ALA A 68 -7.68 1.72 -4.12
N PRO A 69 -6.85 1.78 -5.16
CA PRO A 69 -7.18 2.55 -6.35
C PRO A 69 -8.34 1.90 -7.12
N LYS A 70 -9.26 2.73 -7.63
CA LYS A 70 -10.36 2.27 -8.48
C LYS A 70 -9.87 1.78 -9.85
N LYS A 71 -8.82 2.40 -10.39
CA LYS A 71 -8.16 1.97 -11.63
C LYS A 71 -6.92 1.16 -11.29
N TRP A 72 -6.96 -0.14 -11.53
CA TRP A 72 -5.82 -1.02 -11.24
C TRP A 72 -4.87 -1.15 -12.43
N TYR A 73 -5.43 -1.34 -13.63
CA TYR A 73 -4.68 -1.48 -14.86
C TYR A 73 -4.62 -0.16 -15.63
N ALA A 74 -3.59 0.04 -16.46
CA ALA A 74 -3.57 1.17 -17.39
C ALA A 74 -4.55 0.95 -18.57
N ASP A 75 -4.69 -0.30 -18.99
CA ASP A 75 -5.60 -0.71 -20.06
C ASP A 75 -7.03 -0.87 -19.52
N GLU A 76 -7.95 -0.05 -20.02
CA GLU A 76 -9.35 -0.07 -19.61
C GLU A 76 -10.02 -1.41 -19.90
N GLN A 77 -9.60 -2.12 -20.96
CA GLN A 77 -10.13 -3.44 -21.29
C GLN A 77 -9.73 -4.52 -20.28
N LYS A 78 -8.73 -4.26 -19.43
CA LYS A 78 -8.26 -5.20 -18.40
C LYS A 78 -8.83 -4.91 -17.02
N GLN A 79 -9.60 -3.84 -16.83
CA GLN A 79 -10.09 -3.46 -15.49
C GLN A 79 -10.97 -4.54 -14.85
N TYR A 80 -11.70 -5.31 -15.66
CA TYR A 80 -12.52 -6.42 -15.15
C TYR A 80 -11.71 -7.46 -14.36
N LEU A 81 -10.40 -7.59 -14.62
CA LEU A 81 -9.52 -8.49 -13.88
C LEU A 81 -9.33 -8.03 -12.41
N SER A 82 -9.47 -6.74 -12.14
CA SER A 82 -9.31 -6.18 -10.79
C SER A 82 -10.52 -6.47 -9.87
N GLU A 83 -11.69 -6.76 -10.45
CA GLU A 83 -12.93 -6.98 -9.69
C GLU A 83 -12.84 -8.19 -8.75
N MET A 84 -12.04 -9.20 -9.10
CA MET A 84 -11.81 -10.38 -8.25
C MET A 84 -10.62 -10.21 -7.30
N MET A 85 -9.77 -9.21 -7.54
CA MET A 85 -8.56 -8.97 -6.75
C MET A 85 -8.80 -8.06 -5.56
N ILE A 86 -9.75 -7.11 -5.65
CA ILE A 86 -10.02 -6.16 -4.57
C ILE A 86 -11.19 -6.67 -3.73
N PRO A 87 -10.95 -7.01 -2.45
CA PRO A 87 -12.01 -7.44 -1.54
C PRO A 87 -13.10 -6.38 -1.40
N ARG A 88 -14.36 -6.82 -1.28
CA ARG A 88 -15.54 -5.94 -1.29
C ARG A 88 -15.61 -4.99 -0.09
N ASP A 89 -14.94 -5.35 1.00
CA ASP A 89 -14.82 -4.55 2.22
C ASP A 89 -13.74 -3.45 2.12
N TRP A 90 -12.94 -3.45 1.05
CA TRP A 90 -11.98 -2.38 0.79
C TRP A 90 -12.66 -1.21 0.09
N ILE A 91 -12.21 0.00 0.40
CA ILE A 91 -12.75 1.23 -0.16
C ILE A 91 -11.95 1.58 -1.42
N GLN A 92 -12.61 1.67 -2.56
CA GLN A 92 -11.97 2.08 -3.81
C GLN A 92 -12.08 3.59 -4.02
N VAL A 93 -10.94 4.25 -4.27
CA VAL A 93 -10.82 5.70 -4.51
C VAL A 93 -10.19 6.03 -5.86
#